data_AF-A0A1V5TAV1-F1
#
_entry.id   AF-A0A1V5TAV1-F1
#
_cell.length_a   1.000
_cell.length_b   1.000
_cell.length_c   1.000
_cell.angle_alpha   90.00
_cell.angle_beta   90.00
_cell.angle_gamma   90.00
#
_symmetry.space_group_name_H-M   'P 1'
#
loop_
_entity.id
_entity.type
_entity.pdbx_description
1 polymer ?
#
loop_
_entity_poly.entity_id
_entity_poly.type
_entity_poly.pdbx_seq_one_letter_code
_entity_poly.pdbx_strand_id
1 'polypeptide(L)'
;MFLCPISDLRLLTDIVNGHITEDMKQVLVLTDQLKSELNQMLEEHKQIVSALDKFEAAAKKLNREEYVEFAADLKLHAKNEEEVTYPTAILIGEYLKLKLK
;
A
#
# COMPACT_ATOMS: atom_id res chain seq x y z
N MET A 1 -11.46 -6.77 -0.94
CA MET A 1 -11.56 -5.32 -1.20
C MET A 1 -11.34 -4.54 0.09
N PHE A 2 -10.24 -4.85 0.77
CA PHE A 2 -9.68 -4.24 1.97
C PHE A 2 -8.19 -4.12 1.59
N LEU A 3 -7.45 -3.02 1.66
CA LEU A 3 -7.57 -1.71 2.25
C LEU A 3 -6.89 -0.76 1.27
N CYS A 4 -7.50 0.39 0.98
CA CYS A 4 -6.86 1.40 0.15
C CYS A 4 -6.21 2.43 1.08
N PRO A 5 -4.88 2.48 1.25
CA PRO A 5 -4.20 3.48 2.08
C PRO A 5 -4.12 4.85 1.39
N ILE A 6 -4.75 5.00 0.22
CA ILE A 6 -4.74 6.24 -0.58
C ILE A 6 -5.33 7.42 0.21
N SER A 7 -6.05 7.17 1.31
CA SER A 7 -6.58 8.24 2.14
C SER A 7 -5.51 9.20 2.66
N ASP A 8 -4.33 8.67 2.95
CA ASP A 8 -3.30 9.39 3.72
C ASP A 8 -2.35 10.16 2.80
N LEU A 9 -2.09 9.65 1.59
CA LEU A 9 -1.27 10.33 0.57
C LEU A 9 -1.85 11.69 0.15
N ARG A 10 -3.17 11.88 0.32
CA ARG A 10 -3.83 13.17 0.03
C ARG A 10 -3.27 14.31 0.88
N LEU A 11 -2.71 14.01 2.06
CA LEU A 11 -2.11 15.01 2.94
C LEU A 11 -0.73 15.49 2.47
N LEU A 12 -0.09 14.81 1.51
CA LEU A 12 1.27 15.16 1.08
C LEU A 12 1.38 16.60 0.60
N THR A 13 0.43 17.06 -0.23
CA THR A 13 0.43 18.43 -0.73
C THR A 13 0.31 19.44 0.41
N ASP A 14 -0.56 19.18 1.38
CA ASP A 14 -0.73 20.08 2.53
C ASP A 14 0.52 20.10 3.42
N ILE A 15 1.09 18.92 3.70
CA ILE A 15 2.33 18.75 4.47
C ILE A 15 3.50 19.48 3.81
N VAL A 16 3.67 19.35 2.49
CA VAL A 16 4.74 20.03 1.74
C VAL A 16 4.59 21.55 1.80
N ASN A 17 3.36 22.06 1.81
CA ASN A 17 3.09 23.50 1.94
C ASN A 17 3.11 24.00 3.40
N GLY A 18 3.37 23.11 4.37
CA GLY A 18 3.38 23.47 5.79
C GLY A 18 1.99 23.66 6.41
N HIS A 19 0.93 23.29 5.70
CA HIS A 19 -0.45 23.35 6.17
C HIS A 19 -0.76 22.12 7.02
N ILE A 20 -0.37 22.16 8.29
CA ILE A 20 -0.63 21.07 9.25
C ILE A 20 -1.70 21.54 10.23
N THR A 21 -2.78 20.77 10.35
CA THR A 21 -3.92 21.09 11.24
C THR A 21 -4.13 19.99 12.28
N GLU A 22 -4.77 20.33 13.40
CA GLU A 22 -5.09 19.39 14.47
C GLU A 22 -5.98 18.22 14.00
N ASP A 23 -6.87 18.46 13.04
CA ASP A 23 -7.75 17.42 12.48
C ASP A 23 -6.97 16.27 11.81
N MET A 24 -5.73 16.53 11.35
CA MET A 24 -4.86 15.50 10.79
C MET A 24 -4.44 14.43 11.81
N LYS A 25 -4.63 14.67 13.13
CA LYS A 25 -4.43 13.64 14.17
C LYS A 25 -5.29 12.39 13.94
N GLN A 26 -6.42 12.52 13.26
CA GLN A 26 -7.29 11.38 12.93
C GLN A 26 -6.59 10.35 12.04
N VAL A 27 -5.63 10.78 11.20
CA VAL A 27 -4.86 9.89 10.33
C VAL A 27 -3.87 9.02 11.11
N LEU A 28 -3.45 9.45 12.31
CA LEU A 28 -2.50 8.71 13.13
C LEU A 28 -2.99 7.30 13.49
N VAL A 29 -4.30 7.15 13.71
CA VAL A 29 -4.91 5.85 14.00
C VAL A 29 -4.67 4.87 12.85
N LEU A 30 -4.90 5.32 11.61
CA LEU A 30 -4.75 4.49 10.41
C LEU A 30 -3.28 4.17 10.14
N THR A 31 -2.39 5.15 10.25
CA THR A 31 -0.96 4.94 10.01
C THR A 31 -0.31 4.06 11.07
N ASP A 32 -0.78 4.13 12.32
CA ASP A 32 -0.28 3.27 13.42
C ASP A 32 -0.75 1.84 13.26
N GLN A 33 -2.02 1.66 12.89
CA GLN A 33 -2.55 0.34 12.57
C GLN A 33 -1.77 -0.27 11.39
N LEU A 34 -1.62 0.47 10.29
CA LEU A 34 -0.84 0.03 9.12
C LEU A 34 0.57 -0.38 9.53
N LYS A 35 1.28 0.44 10.33
CA LYS A 35 2.63 0.13 10.79
C LYS A 35 2.67 -1.14 11.65
N SER A 36 1.67 -1.35 12.50
CA SER A 36 1.60 -2.52 13.38
C SER A 36 1.28 -3.82 12.64
N GLU A 37 0.48 -3.73 11.57
CA GLU A 37 0.02 -4.88 10.77
C GLU A 37 0.92 -5.16 9.56
N LEU A 38 1.80 -4.22 9.18
CA LEU A 38 2.59 -4.26 7.94
C LEU A 38 3.30 -5.60 7.72
N ASN A 39 4.00 -6.11 8.73
CA ASN A 39 4.75 -7.37 8.59
C ASN A 39 3.85 -8.56 8.25
N GLN A 40 2.65 -8.61 8.85
CA GLN A 40 1.68 -9.66 8.55
C GLN A 40 1.13 -9.48 7.13
N MET A 41 0.74 -8.26 6.76
CA MET A 41 0.24 -7.95 5.42
C MET A 41 1.26 -8.31 4.32
N LEU A 42 2.54 -8.02 4.53
CA LEU A 42 3.62 -8.39 3.60
C LEU A 42 3.77 -9.90 3.45
N GLU A 43 3.57 -10.68 4.53
CA GLU A 43 3.62 -12.14 4.45
C GLU A 43 2.41 -12.70 3.68
N GLU A 44 1.23 -12.12 3.89
CA GLU A 44 0.04 -12.46 3.11
C GLU A 44 0.22 -12.11 1.61
N HIS A 45 0.81 -10.95 1.30
CA HIS A 45 1.13 -10.54 -0.06
C HIS A 45 2.09 -11.51 -0.77
N LYS A 46 3.13 -12.02 -0.10
CA LYS A 46 4.01 -13.04 -0.69
C LYS A 46 3.25 -14.29 -1.11
N GLN A 47 2.27 -14.71 -0.32
CA GLN A 47 1.43 -15.87 -0.65
C GLN A 47 0.57 -15.57 -1.89
N ILE A 48 0.01 -14.37 -2.00
CA ILE A 48 -0.74 -13.91 -3.17
C ILE A 48 0.15 -13.90 -4.41
N VAL A 49 1.34 -13.31 -4.34
CA VAL A 49 2.31 -13.27 -5.45
C VAL A 49 2.69 -14.68 -5.90
N SER A 50 2.96 -15.58 -4.95
CA SER A 50 3.26 -16.99 -5.24
C SER A 50 2.09 -17.70 -5.94
N ALA A 51 0.84 -17.40 -5.55
CA ALA A 51 -0.34 -17.92 -6.23
C ALA A 51 -0.49 -17.33 -7.64
N LEU A 52 -0.18 -16.05 -7.82
CA LEU A 52 -0.22 -15.39 -9.14
C LEU A 52 0.85 -15.95 -10.09
N ASP A 53 2.03 -16.33 -9.60
CA ASP A 53 3.03 -16.97 -10.45
C ASP A 53 2.55 -18.33 -11.00
N LYS A 54 1.86 -19.11 -10.16
CA LYS A 54 1.26 -20.38 -10.58
C LYS A 54 0.11 -20.15 -11.57
N PHE A 55 -0.72 -19.13 -11.30
CA PHE A 55 -1.82 -18.74 -12.16
C PHE A 55 -1.32 -18.28 -13.55
N GLU A 56 -0.31 -17.41 -13.59
CA GLU A 56 0.33 -16.93 -14.81
C GLU A 56 0.93 -18.09 -15.63
N ALA A 57 1.62 -19.03 -14.96
CA ALA A 57 2.18 -20.21 -15.62
C ALA A 57 1.10 -21.10 -16.26
N ALA A 58 -0.06 -21.24 -15.62
CA ALA A 58 -1.19 -21.97 -16.19
C ALA A 58 -1.83 -21.21 -17.38
N ALA A 59 -2.01 -19.90 -17.25
CA ALA A 59 -2.53 -19.05 -18.33
C ALA A 59 -1.64 -19.08 -19.58
N LYS A 60 -0.31 -19.02 -19.40
CA LYS A 60 0.68 -19.18 -20.47
C LYS A 60 0.53 -20.51 -21.21
N LYS A 61 0.39 -21.62 -20.49
CA LYS A 61 0.19 -22.96 -21.10
C LYS A 61 -1.10 -23.07 -21.90
N LEU A 62 -2.12 -22.29 -21.54
CA LEU A 62 -3.42 -22.26 -22.21
C LEU A 62 -3.54 -21.17 -23.27
N ASN A 63 -2.45 -20.45 -23.58
CA ASN A 63 -2.43 -19.31 -24.51
C ASN A 63 -3.50 -18.25 -24.18
N ARG A 64 -3.67 -17.94 -22.89
CA ARG A 64 -4.61 -16.92 -22.40
C ARG A 64 -3.88 -15.66 -21.97
N GLU A 65 -3.52 -14.82 -22.93
CA GLU A 65 -2.70 -13.61 -22.70
C GLU A 65 -3.36 -12.62 -21.72
N GLU A 66 -4.68 -12.43 -21.81
CA GLU A 66 -5.46 -11.57 -20.89
C GLU A 66 -5.26 -11.92 -19.40
N TYR A 67 -5.09 -13.19 -19.07
CA TYR A 67 -4.83 -13.64 -17.70
C TYR A 67 -3.36 -13.51 -17.30
N VAL A 68 -2.44 -13.58 -18.26
CA VAL A 68 -1.01 -13.30 -18.02
C VAL A 68 -0.83 -11.84 -17.65
N GLU A 69 -1.45 -10.94 -18.41
CA GLU A 69 -1.44 -9.50 -18.15
C GLU A 69 -2.06 -9.18 -16.79
N PHE A 70 -3.23 -9.75 -16.49
CA PHE A 70 -3.86 -9.59 -15.18
C PHE A 70 -2.93 -9.98 -14.01
N ALA A 71 -2.22 -11.10 -14.12
CA ALA A 71 -1.29 -11.54 -13.08
C ALA A 71 -0.10 -10.59 -12.92
N ALA A 72 0.42 -10.06 -14.03
CA ALA A 72 1.51 -9.09 -14.03
C ALA A 72 1.07 -7.75 -13.40
N ASP A 73 -0.10 -7.25 -13.77
CA ASP A 73 -0.65 -6.01 -13.24
C ASP A 73 -0.90 -6.09 -11.73
N LEU A 74 -1.44 -7.21 -11.25
CA LEU A 74 -1.69 -7.38 -9.82
C LEU A 74 -0.40 -7.51 -9.01
N LYS A 75 0.64 -8.14 -9.57
CA LYS A 75 1.99 -8.15 -8.96
C LYS A 75 2.61 -6.76 -8.93
N LEU A 76 2.43 -5.98 -10.00
CA LEU A 76 2.91 -4.59 -10.05
C LEU A 76 2.19 -3.70 -9.02
N HIS A 77 0.88 -3.89 -8.86
CA HIS A 77 0.09 -3.20 -7.85
C HIS A 77 0.63 -3.46 -6.44
N ALA A 78 0.82 -4.73 -6.05
CA ALA A 78 1.39 -5.09 -4.75
C ALA A 78 2.78 -4.46 -4.55
N LYS A 79 3.65 -4.54 -5.56
CA LYS A 79 4.99 -3.92 -5.50
C LYS A 79 4.94 -2.41 -5.25
N ASN A 80 4.05 -1.69 -5.94
CA ASN A 80 3.91 -0.25 -5.75
C ASN A 80 3.37 0.09 -4.35
N GLU A 81 2.52 -0.76 -3.79
CA GLU A 81 2.06 -0.58 -2.42
C GLU A 81 3.21 -0.77 -1.41
N GLU A 82 3.97 -1.84 -1.56
CA GLU A 82 5.06 -2.20 -0.64
C GLU A 82 6.25 -1.25 -0.69
N GLU A 83 6.65 -0.80 -1.88
CA GLU A 83 7.84 0.04 -2.07
C GLU A 83 7.55 1.53 -1.90
N VAL A 84 6.31 1.97 -2.14
CA VAL A 84 5.97 3.40 -2.20
C VAL A 84 4.82 3.76 -1.27
N THR A 85 3.67 3.13 -1.43
CA THR A 85 2.43 3.61 -0.79
C THR A 85 2.45 3.40 0.73
N TYR A 86 2.75 2.19 1.21
CA TYR A 86 2.77 1.88 2.64
C TYR A 86 3.89 2.62 3.37
N PRO A 87 5.15 2.65 2.88
CA PRO A 87 6.20 3.42 3.52
C PRO A 87 5.86 4.91 3.60
N THR A 88 5.24 5.48 2.56
CA THR A 88 4.86 6.90 2.54
C THR A 88 3.74 7.19 3.53
N ALA A 89 2.72 6.34 3.63
CA ALA A 89 1.65 6.50 4.62
C ALA A 89 2.20 6.46 6.05
N ILE A 90 3.09 5.52 6.35
CA ILE A 90 3.77 5.44 7.66
C ILE A 90 4.62 6.69 7.91
N LEU A 91 5.37 7.16 6.90
CA LEU A 91 6.18 8.38 7.00
C LEU A 91 5.32 9.62 7.32
N ILE A 92 4.15 9.75 6.70
CA ILE A 92 3.18 10.82 7.00
C ILE A 92 2.76 10.76 8.47
N GLY A 93 2.39 9.58 8.97
CA GLY A 93 2.01 9.39 10.38
C GLY A 93 3.11 9.79 11.35
N GLU A 94 4.33 9.32 11.12
CA GLU A 94 5.50 9.68 11.94
C GLU A 94 5.80 11.18 11.89
N TYR A 95 5.70 11.80 10.72
CA TYR A 95 5.90 13.23 10.56
C TYR A 95 4.85 14.05 11.32
N LEU A 96 3.57 13.68 11.23
CA LEU A 96 2.48 14.36 11.94
C LEU A 96 2.66 14.26 13.47
N LYS A 97 3.08 13.09 14.00
CA LYS A 97 3.41 12.94 15.43
C LYS A 97 4.50 13.92 15.90
N LEU A 98 5.48 14.21 15.05
CA LEU A 98 6.54 15.18 15.37
C LEU A 98 6.03 16.62 15.40
N LYS A 99 5.02 16.94 14.58
CA LYS A 99 4.51 18.31 14.38
C LYS A 99 3.33 18.68 15.28
N LEU A 100 2.49 17.72 15.64
CA LEU A 100 1.22 17.92 16.33
C LEU A 100 1.25 17.50 17.81
N LYS A 101 2.38 17.73 18.50
CA LYS A 101 2.56 17.39 19.92
C LYS A 101 1.37 17.74 20.80
#